data_AF-Q3V037-F1
#
_entry.id   AF-Q3V037-F1
#
_cell.length_a   1.000
_cell.length_b   1.000
_cell.length_c   1.000
_cell.angle_alpha   90.00
_cell.angle_beta   90.00
_cell.angle_gamma   90.00
#
_symmetry.space_group_name_H-M   'P 1'
#
loop_
_entity.id
_entity.type
_entity.pdbx_description
1 polymer ?
#
loop_
_entity_poly.entity_id
_entity_poly.type
_entity_poly.pdbx_seq_one_letter_code
_entity_poly.pdbx_strand_id
1 'polypeptide(L)'
;MIRNPNYTDFVCCAVCNKIIPPAPFGETFKRIYDYKPFKTRFYTHKDILDIGASILNKEEEFRETVFKEQIKKAEAKVWEKAELLQKQAVDQAVEDAEARHKFEIRVLEEQHQKDLKALEDKTKVNMIQQMKEELNREHTAAEQRMVHRIQRIMMECHQEKMEAVKKAREEERRIAQKAIEEEKSKVLEEFVTTGVTVIKDKKTSLGQLIKAKEHEMTIYYGMAQRQKQEEVQEVLQEAEKTHQATLDNMMGKLVNTQGELLSVAKQLGIMTNWKDFLEEELQETRAAFQKYINYTFPRLSPGHADFILPERKKTPSILAKENEPRTD
;
A
#
# COMPACT_ATOMS: atom_id res chain seq x y z
N MET A 1 -5.39 177.62 -22.65
CA MET A 1 -5.61 178.39 -21.41
C MET A 1 -5.50 179.88 -21.74
N ILE A 2 -6.52 180.68 -21.45
CA ILE A 2 -6.45 182.15 -21.57
C ILE A 2 -5.82 182.66 -20.26
N ARG A 3 -4.65 183.33 -20.32
CA ARG A 3 -3.99 183.96 -19.15
C ARG A 3 -4.40 185.43 -19.08
N ASN A 4 -4.83 185.92 -17.92
CA ASN A 4 -5.17 187.33 -17.68
C ASN A 4 -4.05 188.00 -16.86
N PRO A 5 -3.46 189.13 -17.29
CA PRO A 5 -2.40 189.81 -16.53
C PRO A 5 -2.88 190.61 -15.30
N ASN A 6 -4.16 190.96 -15.18
CA ASN A 6 -4.68 191.86 -14.12
C ASN A 6 -5.14 191.12 -12.85
N TYR A 7 -4.27 190.30 -12.25
CA TYR A 7 -4.52 189.59 -10.97
C TYR A 7 -4.10 190.42 -9.74
N THR A 8 -4.45 191.70 -9.65
CA THR A 8 -4.05 192.53 -8.48
C THR A 8 -5.09 192.60 -7.37
N ASP A 9 -6.39 192.38 -7.64
CA ASP A 9 -7.45 192.51 -6.63
C ASP A 9 -8.28 191.24 -6.48
N PHE A 10 -7.87 190.36 -5.57
CA PHE A 10 -8.57 189.11 -5.28
C PHE A 10 -9.65 189.31 -4.22
N VAL A 11 -10.89 188.86 -4.50
CA VAL A 11 -11.99 188.86 -3.52
C VAL A 11 -12.22 187.43 -3.03
N CYS A 12 -12.20 187.24 -1.71
CA CYS A 12 -12.51 185.94 -1.10
C CYS A 12 -14.03 185.66 -1.20
N CYS A 13 -14.41 184.50 -1.74
CA CYS A 13 -15.81 184.09 -1.77
C CYS A 13 -16.22 183.52 -0.41
N ALA A 14 -17.21 184.16 0.24
CA ALA A 14 -17.70 183.80 1.57
C ALA A 14 -18.28 182.37 1.69
N VAL A 15 -18.55 181.68 0.57
CA VAL A 15 -19.20 180.34 0.56
C VAL A 15 -18.19 179.20 0.50
N CYS A 16 -17.06 179.36 -0.22
CA CYS A 16 -16.11 178.28 -0.44
C CYS A 16 -14.68 178.59 0.01
N ASN A 17 -14.42 179.78 0.58
CA ASN A 17 -13.09 180.27 0.98
C ASN A 17 -12.00 180.14 -0.11
N LYS A 18 -12.40 179.92 -1.37
CA LYS A 18 -11.49 179.95 -2.51
C LYS A 18 -11.32 181.39 -2.96
N ILE A 19 -10.08 181.77 -3.20
CA ILE A 19 -9.71 183.06 -3.79
C ILE A 19 -10.29 183.11 -5.22
N ILE A 20 -11.33 183.91 -5.43
CA ILE A 20 -11.90 184.09 -6.76
C ILE A 20 -11.20 185.29 -7.38
N PRO A 21 -10.58 185.13 -8.56
CA PRO A 21 -10.00 186.27 -9.25
C PRO A 21 -11.10 187.27 -9.65
N PRO A 22 -10.77 188.56 -9.71
CA PRO A 22 -11.72 189.57 -10.14
C PRO A 22 -12.22 189.23 -11.55
N ALA A 23 -13.45 189.65 -11.87
CA ALA A 23 -14.00 189.43 -13.19
C ALA A 23 -12.99 189.94 -14.23
N PRO A 24 -12.61 189.14 -15.23
CA PRO A 24 -11.75 189.63 -16.30
C PRO A 24 -12.48 190.81 -16.96
N PHE A 25 -11.77 191.90 -17.23
CA PHE A 25 -12.29 193.08 -17.93
C PHE A 25 -11.57 193.25 -19.27
N GLY A 26 -12.19 193.96 -20.21
CA GLY A 26 -11.59 194.26 -21.52
C GLY A 26 -11.48 193.06 -22.47
N GLU A 27 -10.37 192.95 -23.19
CA GLU A 27 -10.16 191.89 -24.21
C GLU A 27 -10.19 190.48 -23.64
N THR A 28 -9.66 190.27 -22.43
CA THR A 28 -9.65 188.95 -21.78
C THR A 28 -11.08 188.46 -21.50
N PHE A 29 -11.99 189.37 -21.11
CA PHE A 29 -13.41 189.04 -20.95
C PHE A 29 -14.03 188.59 -22.27
N LYS A 30 -13.82 189.36 -23.35
CA LYS A 30 -14.35 189.03 -24.68
C LYS A 30 -13.84 187.66 -25.15
N ARG A 31 -12.54 187.38 -25.04
CA ARG A 31 -11.97 186.07 -25.40
C ARG A 31 -12.57 184.93 -24.58
N ILE A 32 -12.81 185.13 -23.28
CA ILE A 32 -13.45 184.12 -22.43
C ILE A 32 -14.92 183.94 -22.82
N TYR A 33 -15.62 185.03 -23.13
CA TYR A 33 -17.01 185.00 -23.58
C TYR A 33 -17.14 184.24 -24.91
N ASP A 34 -16.29 184.55 -25.88
CA ASP A 34 -16.26 183.88 -27.19
C ASP A 34 -15.84 182.40 -27.07
N TYR A 35 -14.94 182.07 -26.14
CA TYR A 35 -14.51 180.70 -25.88
C TYR A 35 -15.55 179.86 -25.12
N LYS A 36 -16.42 180.50 -24.32
CA LYS A 36 -17.39 179.82 -23.46
C LYS A 36 -18.33 178.87 -24.24
N PRO A 37 -18.94 179.27 -25.37
CA PRO A 37 -19.72 178.35 -26.21
C PRO A 37 -18.94 177.12 -26.67
N PHE A 38 -17.68 177.26 -27.08
CA PHE A 38 -16.84 176.13 -27.50
C PHE A 38 -16.55 175.20 -26.33
N LYS A 39 -16.21 175.75 -25.16
CA LYS A 39 -16.01 174.98 -23.93
C LYS A 39 -17.27 174.22 -23.54
N THR A 40 -18.42 174.90 -23.45
CA THR A 40 -19.70 174.27 -23.13
C THR A 40 -20.03 173.18 -24.14
N ARG A 41 -19.93 173.45 -25.45
CA ARG A 41 -20.14 172.44 -26.50
C ARG A 41 -19.24 171.21 -26.31
N PHE A 42 -17.96 171.40 -26.02
CA PHE A 42 -17.02 170.29 -25.80
C PHE A 42 -17.43 169.44 -24.60
N TYR A 43 -17.71 170.05 -23.43
CA TYR A 43 -18.11 169.30 -22.25
C TYR A 43 -19.48 168.66 -22.42
N THR A 44 -20.47 169.35 -23.00
CA THR A 44 -21.79 168.78 -23.30
C THR A 44 -21.67 167.60 -24.26
N HIS A 45 -20.85 167.69 -25.31
CA HIS A 45 -20.61 166.57 -26.23
C HIS A 45 -19.94 165.40 -25.51
N LYS A 46 -18.94 165.67 -24.66
CA LYS A 46 -18.29 164.64 -23.85
C LYS A 46 -19.29 163.97 -22.90
N ASP A 47 -20.10 164.74 -22.17
CA ASP A 47 -21.11 164.22 -21.27
C ASP A 47 -22.13 163.34 -22.01
N ILE A 48 -22.56 163.76 -23.22
CA ILE A 48 -23.45 162.96 -24.08
C ILE A 48 -22.78 161.63 -24.46
N LEU A 49 -21.51 161.65 -24.86
CA LEU A 49 -20.77 160.43 -25.19
C LEU A 49 -20.58 159.52 -23.97
N ASP A 50 -20.22 160.07 -22.80
CA ASP A 50 -20.02 159.32 -21.57
C ASP A 50 -21.34 158.69 -21.09
N ILE A 51 -22.46 159.43 -21.20
CA ILE A 51 -23.82 158.91 -20.93
C ILE A 51 -24.17 157.81 -21.93
N GLY A 52 -23.94 158.03 -23.23
CA GLY A 52 -24.21 157.05 -24.28
C GLY A 52 -23.42 155.76 -24.09
N ALA A 53 -22.12 155.87 -23.77
CA ALA A 53 -21.26 154.73 -23.45
C ALA A 53 -21.74 154.01 -22.17
N SER A 54 -22.15 154.75 -21.13
CA SER A 54 -22.70 154.15 -19.91
C SER A 54 -24.01 153.38 -20.17
N ILE A 55 -24.91 153.93 -21.01
CA ILE A 55 -26.16 153.27 -21.39
C ILE A 55 -25.87 152.02 -22.22
N LEU A 56 -25.00 152.12 -23.23
CA LEU A 56 -24.60 151.00 -24.08
C LEU A 56 -23.99 149.87 -23.25
N ASN A 57 -23.01 150.17 -22.39
CA ASN A 57 -22.37 149.16 -21.54
C ASN A 57 -23.38 148.48 -20.61
N LYS A 58 -24.30 149.23 -19.99
CA LYS A 58 -25.36 148.65 -19.15
C LYS A 58 -26.29 147.75 -19.94
N GLU A 59 -26.63 148.12 -21.16
CA GLU A 59 -27.49 147.33 -22.03
C GLU A 59 -26.78 146.07 -22.52
N GLU A 60 -25.48 146.15 -22.84
CA GLU A 60 -24.62 145.00 -23.17
C GLU A 60 -24.48 144.04 -21.97
N GLU A 61 -24.17 144.54 -20.78
CA GLU A 61 -24.10 143.74 -19.55
C GLU A 61 -25.44 143.06 -19.24
N PHE A 62 -26.55 143.79 -19.39
CA PHE A 62 -27.89 143.22 -19.18
C PHE A 62 -28.20 142.12 -20.22
N ARG A 63 -27.92 142.35 -21.50
CA ARG A 63 -28.11 141.34 -22.55
C ARG A 63 -27.20 140.13 -22.33
N GLU A 64 -25.93 140.34 -22.00
CA GLU A 64 -25.01 139.25 -21.69
C GLU A 64 -25.45 138.43 -20.48
N THR A 65 -25.92 139.06 -19.41
CA THR A 65 -26.39 138.35 -18.21
C THR A 65 -27.64 137.53 -18.52
N VAL A 66 -28.61 138.10 -19.24
CA VAL A 66 -29.80 137.37 -19.71
C VAL A 66 -29.40 136.21 -20.63
N PHE A 67 -28.50 136.40 -21.58
CA PHE A 67 -28.01 135.32 -22.44
C PHE A 67 -27.27 134.24 -21.65
N LYS A 68 -26.38 134.61 -20.73
CA LYS A 68 -25.66 133.67 -19.84
C LYS A 68 -26.63 132.86 -18.99
N GLU A 69 -27.69 133.47 -18.47
CA GLU A 69 -28.73 132.77 -17.72
C GLU A 69 -29.54 131.81 -18.60
N GLN A 70 -29.90 132.21 -19.82
CA GLN A 70 -30.59 131.35 -20.76
C GLN A 70 -29.74 130.15 -21.18
N ILE A 71 -28.44 130.37 -21.46
CA ILE A 71 -27.47 129.31 -21.77
C ILE A 71 -27.38 128.35 -20.59
N LYS A 72 -27.18 128.84 -19.36
CA LYS A 72 -27.15 127.99 -18.16
C LYS A 72 -28.42 127.15 -17.99
N LYS A 73 -29.60 127.74 -18.21
CA LYS A 73 -30.88 127.02 -18.16
C LYS A 73 -30.99 125.96 -19.26
N ALA A 74 -30.48 126.24 -20.46
CA ALA A 74 -30.47 125.28 -21.56
C ALA A 74 -29.48 124.14 -21.29
N GLU A 75 -28.26 124.44 -20.85
CA GLU A 75 -27.24 123.46 -20.45
C GLU A 75 -27.75 122.55 -19.34
N ALA A 76 -28.33 123.10 -18.28
CA ALA A 76 -28.90 122.32 -17.18
C ALA A 76 -29.97 121.32 -17.67
N LYS A 77 -30.87 121.76 -18.56
CA LYS A 77 -31.88 120.86 -19.16
C LYS A 77 -31.28 119.77 -20.05
N VAL A 78 -30.18 120.07 -20.76
CA VAL A 78 -29.47 119.08 -21.58
C VAL A 78 -28.78 118.05 -20.68
N TRP A 79 -28.12 118.49 -19.60
CA TRP A 79 -27.49 117.61 -18.62
C TRP A 79 -28.51 116.71 -17.92
N GLU A 80 -29.65 117.25 -17.49
CA GLU A 80 -30.73 116.46 -16.88
C GLU A 80 -31.24 115.35 -17.82
N LYS A 81 -31.42 115.67 -19.11
CA LYS A 81 -31.80 114.67 -20.12
C LYS A 81 -30.69 113.65 -20.37
N ALA A 82 -29.43 114.09 -20.42
CA ALA A 82 -28.28 113.21 -20.62
C ALA A 82 -28.12 112.22 -19.45
N GLU A 83 -28.25 112.69 -18.21
CA GLU A 83 -28.22 111.83 -17.01
C GLU A 83 -29.36 110.81 -17.00
N LEU A 84 -30.58 111.21 -17.39
CA LEU A 84 -31.72 110.31 -17.48
C LEU A 84 -31.48 109.21 -18.53
N LEU A 85 -31.04 109.58 -19.73
CA LEU A 85 -30.74 108.64 -20.81
C LEU A 85 -29.57 107.71 -20.43
N GLN A 86 -28.54 108.24 -19.77
CA GLN A 86 -27.43 107.44 -19.28
C GLN A 86 -27.89 106.42 -18.23
N LYS A 87 -28.71 106.83 -17.26
CA LYS A 87 -29.29 105.91 -16.26
C LYS A 87 -30.11 104.82 -16.94
N GLN A 88 -31.02 105.19 -17.86
CA GLN A 88 -31.81 104.22 -18.61
C GLN A 88 -30.95 103.24 -19.42
N ALA A 89 -29.90 103.71 -20.07
CA ALA A 89 -28.99 102.86 -20.84
C ALA A 89 -28.19 101.91 -19.94
N VAL A 90 -27.74 102.38 -18.77
CA VAL A 90 -27.05 101.55 -17.78
C VAL A 90 -27.99 100.51 -17.18
N ASP A 91 -29.21 100.91 -16.78
CA ASP A 91 -30.21 100.02 -16.21
C ASP A 91 -30.58 98.92 -17.23
N GLN A 92 -30.85 99.28 -18.49
CA GLN A 92 -31.09 98.31 -19.56
C GLN A 92 -29.90 97.36 -19.79
N ALA A 93 -28.67 97.89 -19.78
CA ALA A 93 -27.48 97.06 -19.95
C ALA A 93 -27.28 96.08 -18.78
N VAL A 94 -27.59 96.49 -17.55
CA VAL A 94 -27.53 95.63 -16.36
C VAL A 94 -28.63 94.58 -16.42
N GLU A 95 -29.86 94.94 -16.77
CA GLU A 95 -30.98 94.00 -16.93
C GLU A 95 -30.68 92.95 -18.01
N ASP A 96 -30.16 93.38 -19.17
CA ASP A 96 -29.76 92.47 -20.26
C ASP A 96 -28.62 91.54 -19.84
N ALA A 97 -27.62 92.05 -19.12
CA ALA A 97 -26.50 91.25 -18.62
C ALA A 97 -26.98 90.23 -17.58
N GLU A 98 -27.83 90.64 -16.64
CA GLU A 98 -28.43 89.73 -15.66
C GLU A 98 -29.28 88.66 -16.33
N ALA A 99 -30.08 89.01 -17.35
CA ALA A 99 -30.90 88.06 -18.08
C ALA A 99 -30.02 87.02 -18.81
N ARG A 100 -28.93 87.46 -19.45
CA ARG A 100 -27.95 86.56 -20.09
C ARG A 100 -27.28 85.65 -19.07
N HIS A 101 -26.77 86.17 -17.96
CA HIS A 101 -26.13 85.36 -16.93
C HIS A 101 -27.13 84.35 -16.30
N LYS A 102 -28.37 84.75 -16.02
CA LYS A 102 -29.42 83.85 -15.51
C LYS A 102 -29.78 82.76 -16.52
N PHE A 103 -29.66 83.03 -17.82
CA PHE A 103 -29.85 82.02 -18.86
C PHE A 103 -28.65 81.05 -18.93
N GLU A 104 -27.43 81.58 -18.95
CA GLU A 104 -26.20 80.78 -18.99
C GLU A 104 -26.05 79.87 -17.77
N ILE A 105 -26.37 80.37 -16.57
CA ILE A 105 -26.38 79.56 -15.34
C ILE A 105 -27.35 78.40 -15.46
N ARG A 106 -28.57 78.63 -15.97
CA ARG A 106 -29.56 77.56 -16.16
C ARG A 106 -29.08 76.50 -17.15
N VAL A 107 -28.49 76.92 -18.27
CA VAL A 107 -27.91 75.99 -19.26
C VAL A 107 -26.78 75.16 -18.64
N LEU A 108 -25.91 75.79 -17.85
CA LEU A 108 -24.82 75.10 -17.14
C LEU A 108 -25.35 74.13 -16.08
N GLU A 109 -26.36 74.51 -15.30
CA GLU A 109 -27.01 73.65 -14.32
C GLU A 109 -27.64 72.41 -14.97
N GLU A 110 -28.36 72.59 -16.09
CA GLU A 110 -28.92 71.48 -16.86
C GLU A 110 -27.83 70.55 -17.41
N GLN A 111 -26.74 71.12 -17.93
CA GLN A 111 -25.62 70.35 -18.46
C GLN A 111 -24.93 69.57 -17.33
N HIS A 112 -24.63 70.21 -16.21
CA HIS A 112 -24.06 69.56 -15.02
C HIS A 112 -24.96 68.44 -14.50
N GLN A 113 -26.29 68.63 -14.49
CA GLN A 113 -27.22 67.58 -14.07
C GLN A 113 -27.21 66.38 -15.02
N LYS A 114 -27.11 66.60 -16.34
CA LYS A 114 -26.97 65.53 -17.34
C LYS A 114 -25.65 64.78 -17.17
N ASP A 115 -24.55 65.50 -16.98
CA ASP A 115 -23.22 64.92 -16.81
C ASP A 115 -23.13 64.10 -15.52
N LEU A 116 -23.74 64.57 -14.42
CA LEU A 116 -23.82 63.82 -13.17
C LEU A 116 -24.61 62.52 -13.32
N LYS A 117 -25.76 62.53 -14.02
CA LYS A 117 -26.54 61.31 -14.30
C LYS A 117 -25.74 60.33 -15.18
N ALA A 118 -25.09 60.82 -16.23
CA ALA A 118 -24.26 59.99 -17.10
C ALA A 118 -23.06 59.38 -16.35
N LEU A 119 -22.43 60.13 -15.45
CA LEU A 119 -21.37 59.64 -14.57
C LEU A 119 -21.88 58.62 -13.57
N GLU A 120 -23.05 58.84 -12.96
CA GLU A 120 -23.69 57.91 -12.04
C GLU A 120 -24.00 56.58 -12.75
N ASP A 121 -24.60 56.62 -13.93
CA ASP A 121 -24.92 55.43 -14.74
C ASP A 121 -23.65 54.68 -15.16
N LYS A 122 -22.63 55.40 -15.66
CA LYS A 122 -21.33 54.80 -16.00
C LYS A 122 -20.66 54.16 -14.78
N THR A 123 -20.75 54.81 -13.62
CA THR A 123 -20.19 54.29 -12.37
C THR A 123 -20.92 53.03 -11.92
N LYS A 124 -22.25 53.01 -11.97
CA LYS A 124 -23.06 51.81 -11.67
C LYS A 124 -22.70 50.64 -12.59
N VAL A 125 -22.59 50.88 -13.90
CA VAL A 125 -22.20 49.84 -14.87
C VAL A 125 -20.80 49.31 -14.56
N ASN A 126 -19.83 50.19 -14.31
CA ASN A 126 -18.46 49.79 -13.96
C ASN A 126 -18.42 48.99 -12.66
N MET A 127 -19.17 49.39 -11.64
CA MET A 127 -19.25 48.66 -10.36
C MET A 127 -19.84 47.26 -10.54
N ILE A 128 -20.92 47.12 -11.31
CA ILE A 128 -21.53 45.81 -11.61
C ILE A 128 -20.55 44.92 -12.36
N GLN A 129 -19.84 45.47 -13.35
CA GLN A 129 -18.86 44.73 -14.13
C GLN A 129 -17.67 44.27 -13.26
N GLN A 130 -17.12 45.16 -12.43
CA GLN A 130 -16.05 44.82 -11.48
C GLN A 130 -16.51 43.74 -10.48
N MET A 131 -17.73 43.87 -9.94
CA MET A 131 -18.30 42.87 -9.03
C MET A 131 -18.47 41.52 -9.72
N LYS A 132 -18.91 41.49 -10.99
CA LYS A 132 -19.02 40.27 -11.79
C LYS A 132 -17.65 39.63 -12.05
N GLU A 133 -16.63 40.43 -12.33
CA GLU A 133 -15.26 39.97 -12.53
C GLU A 133 -14.64 39.40 -11.25
N GLU A 134 -14.84 40.04 -10.09
CA GLU A 134 -14.44 39.49 -8.79
C GLU A 134 -15.18 38.19 -8.47
N LEU A 135 -16.50 38.14 -8.69
CA LEU A 135 -17.29 36.93 -8.47
C LEU A 135 -16.81 35.76 -9.34
N ASN A 136 -16.50 36.00 -10.62
CA ASN A 136 -15.97 34.99 -11.52
C ASN A 136 -14.57 34.52 -11.11
N ARG A 137 -13.72 35.43 -10.64
CA ARG A 137 -12.39 35.08 -10.12
C ARG A 137 -12.49 34.20 -8.89
N GLU A 138 -13.35 34.54 -7.93
CA GLU A 138 -13.59 33.71 -6.75
C GLU A 138 -14.24 32.37 -7.10
N HIS A 139 -15.19 32.34 -8.03
CA HIS A 139 -15.81 31.12 -8.52
C HIS A 139 -14.80 30.17 -9.15
N THR A 140 -14.00 30.65 -10.09
CA THR A 140 -12.97 29.85 -10.77
C THR A 140 -11.89 29.38 -9.79
N ALA A 141 -11.48 30.21 -8.83
CA ALA A 141 -10.57 29.81 -7.77
C ALA A 141 -11.18 28.73 -6.86
N ALA A 142 -12.47 28.82 -6.53
CA ALA A 142 -13.18 27.81 -5.76
C ALA A 142 -13.31 26.49 -6.51
N GLU A 143 -13.63 26.53 -7.81
CA GLU A 143 -13.67 25.36 -8.69
C GLU A 143 -12.31 24.68 -8.78
N GLN A 144 -11.22 25.44 -8.98
CA GLN A 144 -9.87 24.88 -8.99
C GLN A 144 -9.53 24.20 -7.66
N ARG A 145 -9.90 24.80 -6.52
CA ARG A 145 -9.74 24.18 -5.20
C ARG A 145 -10.57 22.89 -5.09
N MET A 146 -11.78 22.86 -5.62
CA MET A 146 -12.62 21.65 -5.65
C MET A 146 -12.03 20.55 -6.55
N VAL A 147 -11.61 20.89 -7.76
CA VAL A 147 -10.97 19.95 -8.71
C VAL A 147 -9.71 19.36 -8.09
N HIS A 148 -8.86 20.19 -7.49
CA HIS A 148 -7.64 19.71 -6.83
C HIS A 148 -7.97 18.75 -5.67
N ARG A 149 -9.01 19.05 -4.86
CA ARG A 149 -9.49 18.13 -3.81
C ARG A 149 -9.99 16.81 -4.39
N ILE A 150 -10.78 16.84 -5.47
CA ILE A 150 -11.29 15.63 -6.13
C ILE A 150 -10.13 14.79 -6.67
N GLN A 151 -9.17 15.41 -7.37
CA GLN A 151 -7.99 14.73 -7.89
C GLN A 151 -7.18 14.06 -6.76
N ARG A 152 -6.97 14.77 -5.66
CA ARG A 152 -6.31 14.21 -4.48
C ARG A 152 -7.06 13.01 -3.91
N ILE A 153 -8.38 13.11 -3.73
CA ILE A 153 -9.22 12.00 -3.26
C ILE A 153 -9.17 10.83 -4.24
N MET A 154 -9.17 11.07 -5.55
CA MET A 154 -9.02 10.01 -6.55
C MET A 154 -7.67 9.30 -6.46
N MET A 155 -6.58 10.05 -6.23
CA MET A 155 -5.25 9.47 -6.04
C MET A 155 -5.19 8.62 -4.76
N GLU A 156 -5.72 9.13 -3.65
CA GLU A 156 -5.81 8.41 -2.38
C GLU A 156 -6.65 7.13 -2.53
N CYS A 157 -7.84 7.22 -3.13
CA CYS A 157 -8.70 6.06 -3.42
C CYS A 157 -8.02 5.05 -4.37
N HIS A 158 -7.25 5.52 -5.35
CA HIS A 158 -6.48 4.63 -6.23
C HIS A 158 -5.38 3.88 -5.48
N GLN A 159 -4.66 4.57 -4.59
CA GLN A 159 -3.64 3.96 -3.73
C GLN A 159 -4.28 2.92 -2.79
N GLU A 160 -5.37 3.26 -2.12
CA GLU A 160 -6.13 2.35 -1.26
C GLU A 160 -6.61 1.12 -2.03
N LYS A 161 -7.13 1.30 -3.25
CA LYS A 161 -7.52 0.19 -4.13
C LYS A 161 -6.33 -0.71 -4.45
N MET A 162 -5.17 -0.15 -4.79
CA MET A 162 -3.98 -0.92 -5.13
C MET A 162 -3.45 -1.70 -3.92
N GLU A 163 -3.47 -1.10 -2.73
CA GLU A 163 -3.13 -1.77 -1.48
C GLU A 163 -4.13 -2.89 -1.14
N ALA A 164 -5.42 -2.64 -1.29
CA ALA A 164 -6.47 -3.63 -1.06
C ALA A 164 -6.33 -4.82 -2.04
N VAL A 165 -6.08 -4.56 -3.32
CA VAL A 165 -5.82 -5.60 -4.32
C VAL A 165 -4.54 -6.37 -4.00
N LYS A 166 -3.48 -5.70 -3.55
CA LYS A 166 -2.23 -6.36 -3.14
C LYS A 166 -2.47 -7.29 -1.96
N LYS A 167 -3.15 -6.82 -0.91
CA LYS A 167 -3.52 -7.64 0.27
C LYS A 167 -4.42 -8.81 -0.12
N ALA A 168 -5.41 -8.60 -0.98
CA ALA A 168 -6.27 -9.66 -1.48
C ALA A 168 -5.49 -10.72 -2.25
N ARG A 169 -4.56 -10.32 -3.11
CA ARG A 169 -3.68 -11.26 -3.85
C ARG A 169 -2.72 -12.02 -2.94
N GLU A 170 -2.19 -11.38 -1.90
CA GLU A 170 -1.35 -12.05 -0.91
C GLU A 170 -2.15 -13.10 -0.13
N GLU A 171 -3.39 -12.77 0.25
CA GLU A 171 -4.29 -13.70 0.91
C GLU A 171 -4.71 -14.86 -0.01
N GLU A 172 -5.06 -14.58 -1.28
CA GLU A 172 -5.32 -15.62 -2.29
C GLU A 172 -4.12 -16.54 -2.47
N ARG A 173 -2.89 -16.00 -2.53
CA ARG A 173 -1.67 -16.81 -2.61
C ARG A 173 -1.50 -17.69 -1.38
N ARG A 174 -1.77 -17.14 -0.18
CA ARG A 174 -1.70 -17.90 1.08
C ARG A 174 -2.72 -19.03 1.10
N ILE A 175 -3.96 -18.76 0.67
CA ILE A 175 -5.02 -19.77 0.56
C ILE A 175 -4.64 -20.83 -0.47
N ALA A 176 -4.13 -20.44 -1.64
CA ALA A 176 -3.67 -21.37 -2.67
C ALA A 176 -2.50 -22.23 -2.18
N GLN A 177 -1.54 -21.65 -1.46
CA GLN A 177 -0.44 -22.39 -0.85
C GLN A 177 -0.94 -23.39 0.19
N LYS A 178 -1.84 -22.98 1.09
CA LYS A 178 -2.49 -23.88 2.05
C LYS A 178 -3.24 -25.01 1.35
N ALA A 179 -4.02 -24.70 0.31
CA ALA A 179 -4.74 -25.70 -0.47
C ALA A 179 -3.77 -26.69 -1.14
N ILE A 180 -2.64 -26.21 -1.68
CA ILE A 180 -1.58 -27.07 -2.24
C ILE A 180 -0.92 -27.92 -1.15
N GLU A 181 -0.67 -27.38 0.04
CA GLU A 181 -0.08 -28.12 1.17
C GLU A 181 -1.05 -29.16 1.73
N GLU A 182 -2.34 -28.84 1.83
CA GLU A 182 -3.41 -29.75 2.22
C GLU A 182 -3.56 -30.86 1.19
N GLU A 183 -3.56 -30.53 -0.10
CA GLU A 183 -3.61 -31.52 -1.17
C GLU A 183 -2.37 -32.41 -1.18
N LYS A 184 -1.17 -31.83 -1.02
CA LYS A 184 0.07 -32.60 -0.86
C LYS A 184 0.00 -33.53 0.35
N SER A 185 -0.54 -33.06 1.48
CA SER A 185 -0.69 -33.86 2.69
C SER A 185 -1.68 -35.00 2.48
N LYS A 186 -2.82 -34.75 1.83
CA LYS A 186 -3.80 -35.79 1.45
C LYS A 186 -3.17 -36.81 0.51
N VAL A 187 -2.49 -36.37 -0.54
CA VAL A 187 -1.79 -37.27 -1.48
C VAL A 187 -0.72 -38.09 -0.75
N LEU A 188 0.01 -37.48 0.18
CA LEU A 188 1.02 -38.18 0.98
C LEU A 188 0.37 -39.21 1.92
N GLU A 189 -0.74 -38.86 2.58
CA GLU A 189 -1.52 -39.78 3.42
C GLU A 189 -2.14 -40.90 2.59
N GLU A 190 -2.70 -40.61 1.42
CA GLU A 190 -3.20 -41.61 0.48
C GLU A 190 -2.06 -42.51 0.01
N PHE A 191 -0.87 -41.97 -0.28
CA PHE A 191 0.30 -42.75 -0.66
C PHE A 191 0.82 -43.62 0.49
N VAL A 192 0.81 -43.12 1.71
CA VAL A 192 1.19 -43.87 2.92
C VAL A 192 0.15 -44.94 3.22
N THR A 193 -1.15 -44.66 3.12
CA THR A 193 -2.22 -45.62 3.39
C THR A 193 -2.30 -46.69 2.29
N THR A 194 -2.17 -46.33 1.01
CA THR A 194 -2.02 -47.28 -0.10
C THR A 194 -0.73 -48.08 0.03
N GLY A 195 0.39 -47.45 0.39
CA GLY A 195 1.65 -48.15 0.67
C GLY A 195 1.53 -49.14 1.83
N VAL A 196 0.94 -48.73 2.95
CA VAL A 196 0.71 -49.57 4.14
C VAL A 196 -0.28 -50.70 3.84
N THR A 197 -1.34 -50.45 3.09
CA THR A 197 -2.28 -51.51 2.67
C THR A 197 -1.62 -52.50 1.71
N VAL A 198 -0.88 -52.03 0.71
CA VAL A 198 -0.09 -52.91 -0.19
C VAL A 198 0.94 -53.72 0.60
N ILE A 199 1.64 -53.12 1.57
CA ILE A 199 2.59 -53.84 2.43
C ILE A 199 1.85 -54.84 3.34
N LYS A 200 0.69 -54.47 3.90
CA LYS A 200 -0.13 -55.35 4.74
C LYS A 200 -0.67 -56.52 3.93
N ASP A 201 -1.14 -56.29 2.70
CA ASP A 201 -1.62 -57.32 1.79
C ASP A 201 -0.48 -58.23 1.32
N LYS A 202 0.70 -57.67 1.02
CA LYS A 202 1.91 -58.45 0.77
C LYS A 202 2.33 -59.26 1.99
N LYS A 203 2.28 -58.71 3.20
CA LYS A 203 2.61 -59.42 4.44
C LYS A 203 1.59 -60.51 4.76
N THR A 204 0.31 -60.27 4.49
CA THR A 204 -0.76 -61.24 4.72
C THR A 204 -0.69 -62.37 3.70
N SER A 205 -0.46 -62.06 2.42
CA SER A 205 -0.24 -63.06 1.37
C SER A 205 1.06 -63.85 1.58
N LEU A 206 2.17 -63.22 1.96
CA LEU A 206 3.40 -63.91 2.38
C LEU A 206 3.14 -64.79 3.60
N GLY A 207 2.40 -64.30 4.60
CA GLY A 207 2.05 -65.07 5.78
C GLY A 207 1.18 -66.29 5.43
N GLN A 208 0.23 -66.15 4.52
CA GLN A 208 -0.56 -67.25 3.98
C GLN A 208 0.30 -68.23 3.19
N LEU A 209 1.25 -67.74 2.38
CA LEU A 209 2.17 -68.54 1.61
C LEU A 209 3.12 -69.34 2.52
N ILE A 210 3.65 -68.71 3.57
CA ILE A 210 4.49 -69.35 4.58
C ILE A 210 3.69 -70.44 5.29
N LYS A 211 2.48 -70.13 5.78
CA LYS A 211 1.61 -71.14 6.41
C LYS A 211 1.28 -72.29 5.47
N ALA A 212 1.00 -72.00 4.20
CA ALA A 212 0.75 -73.02 3.19
C ALA A 212 1.99 -73.89 2.97
N LYS A 213 3.19 -73.30 2.89
CA LYS A 213 4.46 -74.03 2.75
C LYS A 213 4.87 -74.80 3.99
N GLU A 214 4.62 -74.28 5.19
CA GLU A 214 4.79 -75.02 6.45
C GLU A 214 3.86 -76.22 6.50
N HIS A 215 2.59 -76.06 6.08
CA HIS A 215 1.64 -77.16 6.04
C HIS A 215 2.05 -78.21 5.00
N GLU A 216 2.46 -77.78 3.81
CA GLU A 216 2.98 -78.66 2.75
C GLU A 216 4.23 -79.43 3.22
N MET A 217 5.17 -78.73 3.86
CA MET A 217 6.38 -79.33 4.45
C MET A 217 6.04 -80.30 5.58
N THR A 218 5.05 -79.98 6.42
CA THR A 218 4.57 -80.87 7.48
C THR A 218 3.96 -82.15 6.91
N ILE A 219 3.20 -82.03 5.82
CA ILE A 219 2.64 -83.19 5.11
C ILE A 219 3.78 -84.04 4.54
N TYR A 220 4.74 -83.44 3.83
CA TYR A 220 5.88 -84.16 3.27
C TYR A 220 6.74 -84.82 4.36
N TYR A 221 7.00 -84.13 5.47
CA TYR A 221 7.73 -84.69 6.60
C TYR A 221 6.97 -85.86 7.22
N GLY A 222 5.65 -85.73 7.42
CA GLY A 222 4.81 -86.80 7.94
C GLY A 222 4.70 -88.00 6.98
N MET A 223 4.74 -87.78 5.66
CA MET A 223 4.81 -88.83 4.65
C MET A 223 6.18 -89.53 4.67
N ALA A 224 7.27 -88.76 4.67
CA ALA A 224 8.63 -89.31 4.70
C ALA A 224 8.89 -90.10 5.99
N GLN A 225 8.39 -89.60 7.14
CA GLN A 225 8.51 -90.31 8.41
C GLN A 225 7.68 -91.60 8.42
N ARG A 226 6.46 -91.59 7.86
CA ARG A 226 5.66 -92.81 7.68
C ARG A 226 6.34 -93.82 6.77
N GLN A 227 6.85 -93.38 5.61
CA GLN A 227 7.60 -94.24 4.70
C GLN A 227 8.83 -94.85 5.37
N LYS A 228 9.60 -94.05 6.13
CA LYS A 228 10.73 -94.58 6.90
C LYS A 228 10.30 -95.62 7.93
N GLN A 229 9.15 -95.40 8.58
CA GLN A 229 8.64 -96.31 9.59
C GLN A 229 8.10 -97.60 8.97
N GLU A 230 7.45 -97.52 7.81
CA GLU A 230 7.01 -98.66 6.98
C GLU A 230 8.22 -99.44 6.46
N GLU A 231 9.23 -98.79 5.89
CA GLU A 231 10.48 -99.44 5.43
C GLU A 231 11.20 -100.15 6.58
N VAL A 232 11.32 -99.51 7.75
CA VAL A 232 11.93 -100.15 8.93
C VAL A 232 11.10 -101.34 9.40
N GLN A 233 9.77 -101.26 9.33
CA GLN A 233 8.89 -102.35 9.74
C GLN A 233 8.92 -103.52 8.75
N GLU A 234 8.99 -103.27 7.45
CA GLU A 234 9.21 -104.31 6.43
C GLU A 234 10.58 -105.00 6.62
N VAL A 235 11.65 -104.23 6.83
CA VAL A 235 12.99 -104.77 7.08
C VAL A 235 13.02 -105.61 8.36
N LEU A 236 12.34 -105.19 9.43
CA LEU A 236 12.23 -105.96 10.67
C LEU A 236 11.46 -107.27 10.47
N GLN A 237 10.34 -107.25 9.74
CA GLN A 237 9.57 -108.46 9.47
C GLN A 237 10.34 -109.46 8.58
N GLU A 238 11.10 -108.96 7.59
CA GLU A 238 11.94 -109.81 6.74
C GLU A 238 13.13 -110.40 7.54
N ALA A 239 13.74 -109.60 8.43
CA ALA A 239 14.78 -110.07 9.34
C ALA A 239 14.25 -111.12 10.34
N GLU A 240 13.06 -110.93 10.89
CA GLU A 240 12.42 -111.91 11.77
C GLU A 240 12.11 -113.23 11.03
N LYS A 241 11.56 -113.17 9.81
CA LYS A 241 11.31 -114.37 8.99
C LYS A 241 12.60 -115.13 8.67
N THR A 242 13.65 -114.42 8.28
CA THR A 242 14.95 -115.04 7.97
C THR A 242 15.60 -115.63 9.22
N HIS A 243 15.56 -114.94 10.36
CA HIS A 243 16.02 -115.49 11.64
C HIS A 243 15.22 -116.71 12.07
N GLN A 244 13.89 -116.69 11.96
CA GLN A 244 13.04 -117.84 12.31
C GLN A 244 13.35 -119.03 11.40
N ALA A 245 13.48 -118.83 10.08
CA ALA A 245 13.87 -119.90 9.16
C ALA A 245 15.27 -120.46 9.47
N THR A 246 16.20 -119.60 9.88
CA THR A 246 17.55 -120.00 10.28
C THR A 246 17.53 -120.82 11.58
N LEU A 247 16.74 -120.39 12.56
CA LEU A 247 16.51 -121.10 13.82
C LEU A 247 15.87 -122.46 13.57
N ASP A 248 14.82 -122.54 12.75
CA ASP A 248 14.14 -123.79 12.43
C ASP A 248 15.08 -124.77 11.72
N ASN A 249 15.93 -124.29 10.81
CA ASN A 249 16.96 -125.09 10.15
C ASN A 249 18.04 -125.58 11.14
N MET A 250 18.49 -124.72 12.05
CA MET A 250 19.44 -125.11 13.11
C MET A 250 18.82 -126.12 14.08
N MET A 251 17.56 -125.93 14.47
CA MET A 251 16.79 -126.84 15.32
C MET A 251 16.64 -128.21 14.64
N GLY A 252 16.34 -128.23 13.34
CA GLY A 252 16.28 -129.46 12.54
C GLY A 252 17.61 -130.20 12.48
N LYS A 253 18.73 -129.48 12.29
CA LYS A 253 20.07 -130.07 12.35
C LYS A 253 20.39 -130.64 13.72
N LEU A 254 20.03 -129.93 14.80
CA LEU A 254 20.25 -130.37 16.18
C LEU A 254 19.46 -131.64 16.50
N VAL A 255 18.19 -131.72 16.08
CA VAL A 255 17.35 -132.91 16.29
C VAL A 255 17.90 -134.10 15.51
N ASN A 256 18.38 -133.90 14.27
CA ASN A 256 19.01 -134.97 13.49
C ASN A 256 20.31 -135.45 14.12
N THR A 257 21.22 -134.56 14.53
CA THR A 257 22.48 -134.96 15.19
C THR A 257 22.21 -135.63 16.53
N GLN A 258 21.19 -135.21 17.28
CA GLN A 258 20.77 -135.88 18.50
C GLN A 258 20.18 -137.28 18.24
N GLY A 259 19.45 -137.45 17.14
CA GLY A 259 18.97 -138.76 16.67
C GLY A 259 20.11 -139.70 16.28
N GLU A 260 21.10 -139.19 15.54
CA GLU A 260 22.33 -139.93 15.20
C GLU A 260 23.11 -140.30 16.46
N LEU A 261 23.26 -139.38 17.41
CA LEU A 261 23.96 -139.62 18.68
C LEU A 261 23.28 -140.72 19.50
N LEU A 262 21.94 -140.72 19.57
CA LEU A 262 21.17 -141.76 20.26
C LEU A 262 21.31 -143.11 19.56
N SER A 263 21.34 -143.13 18.22
CA SER A 263 21.60 -144.35 17.43
C SER A 263 22.99 -144.92 17.72
N VAL A 264 24.02 -144.07 17.69
CA VAL A 264 25.41 -144.44 17.99
C VAL A 264 25.54 -144.92 19.44
N ALA A 265 24.92 -144.24 20.40
CA ALA A 265 24.92 -144.64 21.81
C ALA A 265 24.26 -146.02 22.00
N LYS A 266 23.17 -146.30 21.27
CA LYS A 266 22.51 -147.61 21.29
C LYS A 266 23.38 -148.70 20.66
N GLN A 267 24.05 -148.42 19.54
CA GLN A 267 25.01 -149.34 18.94
C GLN A 267 26.20 -149.61 19.87
N LEU A 268 26.74 -148.58 20.51
CA LEU A 268 27.81 -148.72 21.52
C LEU A 268 27.33 -149.58 22.69
N GLY A 269 26.11 -149.38 23.18
CA GLY A 269 25.53 -150.21 24.24
C GLY A 269 25.43 -151.69 23.85
N ILE A 270 25.03 -151.99 22.61
CA ILE A 270 24.99 -153.37 22.10
C ILE A 270 26.41 -153.94 21.98
N MET A 271 27.37 -153.17 21.44
CA MET A 271 28.76 -153.60 21.34
C MET A 271 29.42 -153.84 22.71
N THR A 272 29.12 -153.00 23.70
CA THR A 272 29.61 -153.16 25.08
C THR A 272 29.03 -154.41 25.73
N ASN A 273 27.72 -154.65 25.61
CA ASN A 273 27.12 -155.88 26.13
C ASN A 273 27.68 -157.14 25.46
N TRP A 274 27.90 -157.12 24.14
CA TRP A 274 28.55 -158.23 23.43
C TRP A 274 29.98 -158.44 23.88
N LYS A 275 30.73 -157.36 24.08
CA LYS A 275 32.09 -157.41 24.63
C LYS A 275 32.09 -158.05 26.02
N ASP A 276 31.18 -157.63 26.89
CA ASP A 276 31.12 -158.09 28.28
C ASP A 276 30.66 -159.56 28.36
N PHE A 277 29.68 -159.96 27.55
CA PHE A 277 29.27 -161.37 27.40
C PHE A 277 30.43 -162.26 26.94
N LEU A 278 31.17 -161.83 25.92
CA LEU A 278 32.36 -162.55 25.43
C LEU A 278 33.47 -162.60 26.48
N GLU A 279 33.60 -161.56 27.32
CA GLU A 279 34.56 -161.54 28.44
C GLU A 279 34.17 -162.52 29.54
N GLU A 280 32.87 -162.66 29.82
CA GLU A 280 32.33 -163.61 30.80
C GLU A 280 32.54 -165.06 30.32
N GLU A 281 32.22 -165.38 29.06
CA GLU A 281 32.52 -166.70 28.46
C GLU A 281 34.03 -167.01 28.47
N LEU A 282 34.89 -166.01 28.19
CA LEU A 282 36.34 -166.18 28.23
C LEU A 282 36.84 -166.45 29.65
N GLN A 283 36.25 -165.83 30.66
CA GLN A 283 36.57 -166.08 32.06
C GLN A 283 36.07 -167.45 32.53
N GLU A 284 34.88 -167.87 32.12
CA GLU A 284 34.35 -169.20 32.43
C GLU A 284 35.19 -170.31 31.79
N THR A 285 35.51 -170.18 30.50
CA THR A 285 36.41 -171.12 29.81
C THR A 285 37.79 -171.14 30.46
N ARG A 286 38.34 -169.98 30.83
CA ARG A 286 39.60 -169.90 31.57
C ARG A 286 39.52 -170.61 32.92
N ALA A 287 38.44 -170.44 33.69
CA ALA A 287 38.22 -171.15 34.95
C ALA A 287 38.08 -172.67 34.75
N ALA A 288 37.41 -173.10 33.69
CA ALA A 288 37.25 -174.52 33.34
C ALA A 288 38.60 -175.16 32.96
N PHE A 289 39.41 -174.51 32.11
CA PHE A 289 40.75 -174.97 31.78
C PHE A 289 41.66 -175.00 33.01
N GLN A 290 41.62 -173.95 33.85
CA GLN A 290 42.41 -173.90 35.07
C GLN A 290 42.01 -175.04 36.04
N LYS A 291 40.71 -175.35 36.14
CA LYS A 291 40.21 -176.47 36.95
C LYS A 291 40.65 -177.82 36.41
N TYR A 292 40.64 -178.00 35.09
CA TYR A 292 41.16 -179.21 34.44
C TYR A 292 42.67 -179.38 34.68
N ILE A 293 43.45 -178.31 34.51
CA ILE A 293 44.90 -178.31 34.77
C ILE A 293 45.18 -178.70 36.22
N ASN A 294 44.47 -178.10 37.18
CA ASN A 294 44.64 -178.40 38.61
C ASN A 294 44.28 -179.86 38.95
N TYR A 295 43.29 -180.46 38.29
CA TYR A 295 42.89 -181.85 38.53
C TYR A 295 43.86 -182.86 37.91
N THR A 296 44.28 -182.61 36.66
CA THR A 296 45.12 -183.55 35.89
C THR A 296 46.59 -183.49 36.31
N PHE A 297 47.05 -182.33 36.79
CA PHE A 297 48.42 -182.09 37.20
C PHE A 297 48.51 -181.42 38.58
N PRO A 298 48.20 -182.13 39.67
CA PRO A 298 48.23 -181.55 41.03
C PRO A 298 49.62 -181.07 41.47
N ARG A 299 50.68 -181.50 40.77
CA ARG A 299 52.06 -181.11 41.04
C ARG A 299 52.48 -179.81 40.35
N LEU A 300 51.65 -179.23 39.48
CA LEU A 300 51.93 -177.91 38.91
C LEU A 300 51.65 -176.84 39.96
N SER A 301 52.66 -176.06 40.32
CA SER A 301 52.47 -174.87 41.15
C SER A 301 51.63 -173.82 40.41
N PRO A 302 50.81 -173.03 41.13
CA PRO A 302 50.05 -171.92 40.55
C PRO A 302 50.95 -171.02 39.69
N GLY A 303 50.53 -170.70 38.46
CA GLY A 303 51.26 -169.86 37.50
C GLY A 303 52.05 -170.59 36.40
N HIS A 304 52.36 -171.89 36.55
CA HIS A 304 53.11 -172.62 35.51
C HIS A 304 52.32 -172.89 34.22
N ALA A 305 50.98 -172.77 34.27
CA ALA A 305 50.11 -173.02 33.13
C ALA A 305 49.56 -171.73 32.48
N ASP A 306 49.99 -170.54 32.94
CA ASP A 306 49.48 -169.24 32.46
C ASP A 306 49.83 -168.96 30.99
N PHE A 307 50.79 -169.70 30.42
CA PHE A 307 51.08 -169.64 28.99
C PHE A 307 49.95 -170.21 28.12
N ILE A 308 49.12 -171.11 28.67
CA ILE A 308 48.01 -171.77 27.93
C ILE A 308 46.86 -170.78 27.72
N LEU A 309 46.64 -169.86 28.67
CA LEU A 309 45.73 -168.72 28.50
C LEU A 309 46.37 -167.43 29.08
N PRO A 310 47.12 -166.66 28.26
CA PRO A 310 47.74 -165.41 28.70
C PRO A 310 46.72 -164.36 29.18
N GLU A 311 47.08 -163.60 30.21
CA GLU A 311 46.25 -162.48 30.70
C GLU A 311 46.16 -161.35 29.66
N ARG A 312 44.99 -160.68 29.61
CA ARG A 312 44.70 -159.61 28.66
C ARG A 312 45.56 -158.38 28.95
N LYS A 313 46.17 -157.78 27.91
CA LYS A 313 46.79 -156.45 28.01
C LYS A 313 45.67 -155.41 28.22
N LYS A 314 45.73 -154.65 29.32
CA LYS A 314 44.81 -153.52 29.55
C LYS A 314 44.96 -152.52 28.40
N THR A 315 43.83 -152.00 27.91
CA THR A 315 43.78 -150.99 26.85
C THR A 315 44.69 -149.79 27.22
N PRO A 316 45.60 -149.34 26.33
CA PRO A 316 46.50 -148.23 26.63
C PRO A 316 45.75 -146.94 26.95
N SER A 317 46.07 -146.28 28.06
CA SER A 317 45.40 -145.07 28.58
C SER A 317 45.58 -143.78 27.76
N ILE A 318 45.81 -143.86 26.45
CA ILE A 318 46.06 -142.66 25.62
C ILE A 318 44.75 -141.93 25.24
N LEU A 319 43.59 -142.58 25.30
CA LEU A 319 42.31 -141.96 24.89
C LEU A 319 41.56 -141.19 26.01
N ALA A 320 42.11 -141.08 27.23
CA ALA A 320 41.42 -140.40 28.33
C ALA A 320 41.71 -138.89 28.42
N LYS A 321 42.50 -138.29 27.52
CA LYS A 321 42.94 -136.88 27.65
C LYS A 321 42.37 -135.86 26.65
N GLU A 322 41.42 -136.20 25.79
CA GLU A 322 40.83 -135.21 24.87
C GLU A 322 39.48 -134.62 25.31
N ASN A 323 39.00 -134.93 26.52
CA ASN A 323 37.83 -134.27 27.11
C ASN A 323 38.22 -133.16 28.10
N GLU A 324 39.02 -132.19 27.65
CA GLU A 324 39.01 -130.83 28.21
C GLU A 324 38.49 -129.87 27.14
N PRO A 325 37.20 -129.48 27.17
CA PRO A 325 36.67 -128.43 26.32
C PRO A 325 37.07 -127.05 26.88
N ARG A 326 37.63 -126.25 25.99
CA ARG A 326 38.21 -124.92 26.19
C ARG A 326 37.15 -123.86 26.48
N THR A 327 37.50 -122.96 27.37
CA THR A 327 36.93 -121.61 27.54
C THR A 327 37.13 -120.76 26.29
N ASP A 328 36.03 -120.20 25.78
CA ASP A 328 35.93 -118.86 25.19
C ASP A 328 34.60 -118.25 25.66
#